data_AF-A0A5P1EYF5-F1
#
_entry.id   AF-A0A5P1EYF5-F1
#
_cell.length_a   1.000
_cell.length_b   1.000
_cell.length_c   1.000
_cell.angle_alpha   90.00
_cell.angle_beta   90.00
_cell.angle_gamma   90.00
#
_symmetry.space_group_name_H-M   'P 1'
#
loop_
_entity.id
_entity.type
_entity.pdbx_description
1 polymer ?
#
loop_
_entity_poly.entity_id
_entity_poly.type
_entity_poly.pdbx_seq_one_letter_code
_entity_poly.pdbx_strand_id
1 'polypeptide(L)'
;MYKIASRTILFSTSSSAELLASFCDNILKKGGNEKLSDEAIEETLEKVVKLLAYISDKDFFAEFYRKKLARRLLFDKSANDEHERSILTKLKQQCGGQFTSKMKGMVTDLTLAKENQSNFEEYLRVRDNKNVNPGIDLTINVLTTGFWPTYKSFDLSLPAEMAPSEYLTGS
;
A
#
# COMPACT_ATOMS: atom_id res chain seq x y z
N MET A 1 -13.44 47.62 -8.69
CA MET A 1 -13.57 46.52 -7.72
C MET A 1 -12.92 45.28 -8.33
N TYR A 2 -11.60 45.14 -8.22
CA TYR A 2 -10.87 44.01 -8.82
C TYR A 2 -10.31 43.16 -7.67
N LYS A 3 -10.85 41.95 -7.51
CA LYS A 3 -10.25 40.91 -6.66
C LYS A 3 -8.96 40.47 -7.34
N ILE A 4 -7.83 40.88 -6.78
CA ILE A 4 -6.53 40.33 -7.14
C ILE A 4 -6.51 38.90 -6.62
N ALA A 5 -6.59 37.94 -7.54
CA ALA A 5 -6.36 36.54 -7.25
C ALA A 5 -4.90 36.37 -6.88
N SER A 6 -4.61 36.31 -5.58
CA SER A 6 -3.31 35.86 -5.07
C SER A 6 -3.12 34.41 -5.48
N ARG A 7 -2.45 34.23 -6.61
CA ARG A 7 -1.88 32.96 -7.04
C ARG A 7 -0.72 32.67 -6.10
N THR A 8 -1.04 32.20 -4.90
CA THR A 8 -0.06 31.61 -3.99
C THR A 8 0.53 30.43 -4.74
N ILE A 9 1.74 30.63 -5.27
CA ILE A 9 2.59 29.54 -5.70
C ILE A 9 2.86 28.74 -4.42
N LEU A 10 2.08 27.68 -4.20
CA LEU A 10 2.37 26.66 -3.21
C LEU A 10 3.64 25.94 -3.68
N PHE A 11 4.80 26.56 -3.44
CA PHE A 11 6.03 25.79 -3.28
C PHE A 11 5.81 24.96 -2.02
N SER A 12 5.25 23.76 -2.16
CA SER A 12 5.34 22.74 -1.13
C SER A 12 6.81 22.39 -1.04
N THR A 13 7.56 23.07 -0.18
CA THR A 13 8.89 22.64 0.22
C THR A 13 8.73 21.26 0.82
N SER A 14 9.07 20.21 0.07
CA SER A 14 8.95 18.85 0.58
C SER A 14 9.78 18.73 1.84
N SER A 15 9.12 18.33 2.94
CA SER A 15 9.80 18.12 4.21
C SER A 15 10.89 17.04 4.06
N SER A 16 11.93 17.09 4.89
CA SER A 16 12.95 16.03 4.95
C SER A 16 12.32 14.64 5.18
N ALA A 17 11.24 14.58 5.96
CA ALA A 17 10.43 13.39 6.18
C ALA A 17 9.80 12.84 4.88
N GLU A 18 9.20 13.70 4.05
CA GLU A 18 8.61 13.29 2.78
C GLU A 18 9.67 12.83 1.77
N LEU A 19 10.80 13.55 1.71
CA LEU A 19 11.92 13.21 0.84
C LEU A 19 12.50 11.84 1.20
N LEU A 20 12.74 11.58 2.49
CA LEU A 20 13.25 10.29 2.94
C LEU A 20 12.25 9.16 2.64
N ALA A 21 10.96 9.37 2.92
CA ALA A 21 9.93 8.38 2.59
C ALA A 21 9.85 8.11 1.08
N SER A 22 10.04 9.15 0.25
CA SER A 22 10.08 9.02 -1.21
C SER A 22 11.33 8.30 -1.71
N PHE A 23 12.47 8.50 -1.06
CA PHE A 23 13.69 7.77 -1.35
C PHE A 23 13.51 6.27 -1.09
N CYS A 24 12.97 5.88 0.07
CA CYS A 24 12.66 4.48 0.36
C CYS A 24 11.71 3.87 -0.67
N ASP A 25 10.66 4.59 -1.01
CA ASP A 25 9.64 4.17 -1.98
C ASP A 25 10.23 3.96 -3.38
N ASN A 26 11.21 4.78 -3.78
CA ASN A 26 11.92 4.60 -5.03
C ASN A 26 12.84 3.38 -5.03
N ILE A 27 13.41 2.98 -3.90
CA ILE A 27 14.24 1.77 -3.81
C ILE A 27 13.38 0.51 -3.78
N LEU A 28 12.24 0.56 -3.08
CA LEU A 28 11.41 -0.63 -2.83
C LEU A 28 10.40 -0.91 -3.94
N LYS A 29 10.15 0.03 -4.85
CA LYS A 29 9.24 -0.18 -5.98
C LYS A 29 9.91 -0.96 -7.12
N LYS A 30 9.12 -1.76 -7.86
CA LYS A 30 9.54 -2.40 -9.11
C LYS A 30 10.18 -1.38 -10.06
N GLY A 31 11.31 -1.75 -10.67
CA GLY A 31 12.09 -0.87 -11.55
C GLY A 31 12.97 0.17 -10.83
N GLY A 32 12.87 0.27 -9.51
CA GLY A 32 13.57 1.28 -8.71
C GLY A 32 14.99 0.91 -8.29
N ASN A 33 15.27 -0.39 -8.23
CA ASN A 33 16.49 -0.98 -7.69
C ASN A 33 17.16 -1.97 -8.66
N GLU A 34 16.79 -1.97 -9.94
CA GLU A 34 17.27 -2.96 -10.95
C GLU A 34 18.80 -3.07 -11.08
N LYS A 35 19.54 -2.07 -10.57
CA LYS A 35 21.01 -2.01 -10.61
C LYS A 35 21.69 -2.32 -9.27
N LEU A 36 20.91 -2.59 -8.22
CA LEU A 36 21.40 -2.83 -6.87
C LEU A 36 21.27 -4.31 -6.53
N SER A 37 22.27 -4.87 -5.84
CA SER A 37 22.14 -6.19 -5.23
C SER A 37 21.29 -6.12 -3.96
N ASP A 38 20.77 -7.27 -3.52
CA ASP A 38 19.99 -7.38 -2.29
C ASP A 38 20.79 -6.89 -1.08
N GLU A 39 22.10 -7.16 -1.02
CA GLU A 39 22.98 -6.68 0.05
C GLU A 39 23.10 -5.14 0.04
N ALA A 40 23.22 -4.54 -1.14
CA ALA A 40 23.30 -3.09 -1.28
C ALA A 40 21.97 -2.41 -0.91
N ILE A 41 20.84 -3.06 -1.21
CA ILE A 41 19.50 -2.61 -0.78
C ILE A 41 19.43 -2.64 0.74
N GLU A 42 19.78 -3.75 1.37
CA GLU A 42 19.77 -3.91 2.83
C GLU A 42 20.67 -2.89 3.55
N GLU A 43 21.88 -2.66 3.04
CA GLU A 43 22.78 -1.62 3.56
C GLU A 43 22.16 -0.22 3.43
N THR A 44 21.47 0.05 2.31
CA THR A 44 20.80 1.32 2.07
C THR A 44 19.61 1.51 3.02
N LEU A 45 18.81 0.47 3.24
CA LEU A 45 17.71 0.49 4.22
C LEU A 45 18.23 0.77 5.63
N GLU A 46 19.37 0.18 6.02
CA GLU A 46 20.01 0.46 7.30
C GLU A 46 20.43 1.95 7.42
N LYS A 47 21.03 2.52 6.37
CA LYS A 47 21.41 3.95 6.31
C LYS A 47 20.18 4.86 6.41
N VAL A 48 19.07 4.52 5.75
CA VAL A 48 17.81 5.24 5.84
C VAL A 48 17.32 5.33 7.28
N VAL A 49 17.29 4.20 8.00
CA VAL A 49 16.76 4.20 9.36
C VAL A 49 17.69 4.96 10.31
N LYS A 50 19.01 4.88 10.12
CA LYS A 50 19.97 5.73 10.84
C LYS A 50 19.73 7.22 10.57
N LEU A 51 19.45 7.61 9.33
CA LEU A 51 19.15 9.01 8.98
C LEU A 51 17.82 9.47 9.62
N LEU A 52 16.82 8.61 9.68
CA LEU A 52 15.53 8.89 10.32
C LEU A 52 15.69 9.27 11.80
N ALA A 53 16.70 8.75 12.50
CA ALA A 53 16.98 9.11 13.88
C ALA A 53 17.18 10.63 14.07
N TYR A 54 17.76 11.30 13.07
CA TYR A 54 18.04 12.74 13.05
C TYR A 54 16.88 13.60 12.56
N ILE A 55 15.81 13.00 12.03
CA ILE A 55 14.61 13.73 11.63
C ILE A 55 13.76 14.00 12.88
N SER A 56 13.40 15.27 13.09
CA SER A 56 12.54 15.72 14.18
C SER A 56 11.09 15.25 13.98
N ASP A 57 10.59 15.36 12.75
CA ASP A 57 9.21 15.11 12.35
C ASP A 57 8.95 13.65 11.94
N LYS A 58 9.26 12.70 12.83
CA LYS A 58 9.15 11.25 12.54
C LYS A 58 7.71 10.81 12.22
N ASP A 59 6.71 11.43 12.82
CA ASP A 59 5.30 11.10 12.59
C ASP A 59 4.86 11.45 11.16
N PHE A 60 5.37 12.57 10.62
CA PHE A 60 5.16 12.92 9.22
C PHE A 60 5.82 11.89 8.30
N PHE A 61 7.04 11.43 8.60
CA PHE A 61 7.67 10.34 7.84
C PHE A 61 6.80 9.08 7.87
N ALA A 62 6.31 8.68 9.05
CA ALA A 62 5.46 7.50 9.20
C ALA A 62 4.21 7.59 8.31
N GLU A 63 3.53 8.73 8.29
CA GLU A 63 2.34 8.94 7.46
C GLU A 63 2.65 8.95 5.95
N PHE A 64 3.72 9.64 5.52
CA PHE A 64 4.13 9.61 4.11
C PHE A 64 4.55 8.21 3.66
N TYR A 65 5.33 7.51 4.50
CA TYR A 65 5.77 6.15 4.23
C TYR A 65 4.58 5.19 4.18
N ARG A 66 3.66 5.25 5.14
CA ARG A 66 2.44 4.44 5.18
C ARG A 66 1.59 4.61 3.92
N LYS A 67 1.40 5.85 3.44
CA LYS A 67 0.68 6.14 2.19
C LYS A 67 1.37 5.56 0.96
N LYS A 68 2.71 5.53 0.95
CA LYS A 68 3.51 4.97 -0.14
C LYS A 68 3.48 3.44 -0.12
N LEU A 69 3.70 2.84 1.04
CA LEU A 69 3.57 1.40 1.25
C LEU A 69 2.18 0.91 0.82
N ALA A 70 1.10 1.60 1.19
CA ALA A 70 -0.26 1.23 0.80
C ALA A 70 -0.43 1.10 -0.72
N ARG A 71 0.16 2.03 -1.48
CA ARG A 71 0.13 1.98 -2.94
C ARG A 71 0.98 0.85 -3.51
N ARG A 72 2.16 0.59 -2.94
CA ARG A 72 2.99 -0.52 -3.41
C ARG A 72 2.31 -1.87 -3.18
N LEU A 73 1.70 -2.03 -2.01
CA LEU A 73 0.95 -3.21 -1.61
C LEU A 73 -0.30 -3.44 -2.48
N LEU A 74 -1.19 -2.45 -2.64
CA LEU A 74 -2.46 -2.63 -3.37
C LEU A 74 -2.31 -2.78 -4.88
N PHE A 75 -1.28 -2.18 -5.47
CA PHE A 75 -1.05 -2.20 -6.92
C PHE A 75 0.06 -3.14 -7.35
N ASP A 76 0.49 -4.05 -6.45
CA ASP A 76 1.58 -5.00 -6.68
C ASP A 76 2.84 -4.33 -7.29
N LYS A 77 3.24 -3.19 -6.72
CA LYS A 77 4.42 -2.42 -7.15
C LYS A 77 5.64 -2.65 -6.27
N SER A 78 5.57 -3.51 -5.27
CA SER A 78 6.72 -3.91 -4.46
C SER A 78 7.70 -4.73 -5.30
N ALA A 79 8.99 -4.43 -5.23
CA ALA A 79 10.02 -5.20 -5.93
C ALA A 79 10.27 -6.57 -5.27
N ASN A 80 10.22 -6.61 -3.94
CA ASN A 80 10.52 -7.80 -3.14
C ASN A 80 9.83 -7.68 -1.77
N ASP A 81 9.06 -8.70 -1.38
CA ASP A 81 8.27 -8.70 -0.13
C ASP A 81 9.14 -8.86 1.12
N GLU A 82 10.28 -9.56 1.04
CA GLU A 82 11.26 -9.67 2.12
C GLU A 82 11.86 -8.29 2.46
N HIS A 83 12.18 -7.48 1.45
CA HIS A 83 12.68 -6.12 1.68
C HIS A 83 11.64 -5.21 2.35
N GLU A 84 10.36 -5.35 2.01
CA GLU A 84 9.26 -4.63 2.69
C GLU A 84 9.15 -5.05 4.17
N ARG A 85 9.30 -6.35 4.47
CA ARG A 85 9.31 -6.84 5.86
C ARG A 85 10.56 -6.39 6.62
N SER A 86 11.71 -6.34 5.94
CA SER A 86 13.01 -5.95 6.50
C SER A 86 13.00 -4.50 6.97
N ILE A 87 12.59 -3.55 6.12
CA ILE A 87 12.53 -2.14 6.51
C ILE A 87 11.54 -1.89 7.66
N LEU A 88 10.38 -2.55 7.69
CA LEU A 88 9.44 -2.44 8.81
C LEU A 88 10.00 -3.01 10.11
N THR A 89 10.88 -4.01 10.03
CA THR A 89 11.58 -4.56 11.20
C THR A 89 12.64 -3.60 11.72
N LYS A 90 13.45 -3.01 10.83
CA LYS A 90 14.44 -2.00 11.20
C LYS A 90 13.79 -0.73 11.78
N LEU A 91 12.71 -0.26 11.17
CA LEU A 91 11.91 0.86 11.69
C LEU A 91 11.33 0.56 13.08
N LYS A 92 10.86 -0.68 13.33
CA LYS A 92 10.37 -1.10 14.65
C LYS A 92 11.49 -1.05 15.69
N GLN A 93 12.69 -1.50 15.35
CA GLN A 93 13.83 -1.49 16.27
C GLN A 93 14.23 -0.07 16.66
N GLN A 94 14.17 0.87 15.72
CA GLN A 94 14.66 2.24 15.91
C GLN A 94 13.60 3.21 16.45
N CYS A 95 12.33 3.04 16.05
CA CYS A 95 11.22 3.94 16.41
C CYS A 95 10.14 3.29 17.29
N GLY A 96 10.25 1.99 17.58
CA GLY A 96 9.33 1.25 18.43
C GLY A 96 8.15 0.59 17.69
N GLY A 97 7.42 -0.25 18.44
CA GLY A 97 6.29 -1.04 17.91
C GLY A 97 5.11 -0.20 17.42
N GLN A 98 4.76 0.85 18.16
CA GLN A 98 3.63 1.73 17.82
C GLN A 98 3.84 2.44 16.48
N PHE A 99 5.08 2.87 16.20
CA PHE A 99 5.46 3.52 14.95
C PHE A 99 5.15 2.69 13.70
N THR A 100 5.31 1.36 13.81
CA THR A 100 5.15 0.43 12.68
C THR A 100 3.85 -0.35 12.69
N SER A 101 3.04 -0.24 13.74
CA SER A 101 1.86 -1.09 13.97
C SER A 101 0.91 -1.10 12.78
N LYS A 102 0.49 0.08 12.29
CA LYS A 102 -0.42 0.19 11.13
C LYS A 102 0.18 -0.39 9.85
N MET A 103 1.46 -0.11 9.58
CA MET A 103 2.15 -0.58 8.37
C MET A 103 2.32 -2.10 8.38
N LYS A 104 2.64 -2.68 9.54
CA LYS A 104 2.70 -4.14 9.70
C LYS A 104 1.32 -4.77 9.53
N GLY A 105 0.29 -4.14 10.09
CA GLY A 105 -1.10 -4.54 9.87
C GLY A 105 -1.49 -4.60 8.39
N MET A 106 -1.07 -3.60 7.58
CA MET A 106 -1.32 -3.61 6.14
C MET A 106 -0.65 -4.79 5.41
N VAL A 107 0.58 -5.15 5.78
CA VAL A 107 1.28 -6.32 5.21
C VAL A 107 0.57 -7.61 5.61
N THR A 108 0.10 -7.71 6.87
CA THR A 108 -0.69 -8.85 7.34
C THR A 108 -2.01 -8.97 6.59
N ASP A 109 -2.77 -7.88 6.43
CA ASP A 109 -4.04 -7.87 5.69
C ASP A 109 -3.88 -8.45 4.28
N LEU A 110 -2.83 -8.05 3.54
CA LEU A 110 -2.60 -8.60 2.20
C LEU A 110 -2.10 -10.05 2.19
N THR A 111 -1.37 -10.47 3.22
CA THR A 111 -0.98 -11.87 3.36
C THR A 111 -2.23 -12.73 3.52
N LEU A 112 -3.13 -12.33 4.43
CA LEU A 112 -4.41 -13.00 4.66
C LEU A 112 -5.34 -12.93 3.44
N ALA A 113 -5.34 -11.81 2.72
CA ALA A 113 -6.14 -11.69 1.50
C ALA A 113 -5.71 -12.68 0.41
N LYS A 114 -4.40 -12.86 0.20
CA LYS A 114 -3.86 -13.87 -0.74
C LYS A 114 -4.23 -15.30 -0.35
N GLU A 115 -4.15 -15.62 0.94
CA GLU A 115 -4.58 -16.92 1.49
C GLU A 115 -6.09 -17.15 1.27
N ASN A 116 -6.92 -16.15 1.60
CA ASN A 116 -8.37 -16.22 1.42
C ASN A 116 -8.77 -16.33 -0.06
N GLN A 117 -8.10 -15.59 -0.94
CA GLN A 117 -8.29 -15.67 -2.38
C GLN A 117 -8.01 -17.09 -2.89
N SER A 118 -6.91 -17.71 -2.44
CA SER A 118 -6.55 -19.07 -2.82
C SER A 118 -7.59 -20.10 -2.37
N ASN A 119 -8.07 -19.97 -1.13
CA ASN A 119 -9.15 -20.81 -0.60
C ASN A 119 -10.47 -20.63 -1.37
N PHE A 120 -10.77 -19.39 -1.79
CA PHE A 120 -11.95 -19.09 -2.59
C PHE A 120 -11.87 -19.71 -3.99
N GLU A 121 -10.72 -19.60 -4.65
CA GLU A 121 -10.49 -20.25 -5.95
C GLU A 121 -10.57 -21.78 -5.86
N GLU A 122 -10.03 -22.38 -4.81
CA GLU A 122 -10.15 -23.82 -4.56
C GLU A 122 -11.63 -24.22 -4.37
N TYR A 123 -12.37 -23.46 -3.56
CA TYR A 123 -13.81 -23.67 -3.37
C TYR A 123 -14.59 -23.64 -4.70
N LEU A 124 -14.27 -22.70 -5.59
CA LEU A 124 -14.89 -22.61 -6.92
C LEU A 124 -14.55 -23.83 -7.80
N ARG A 125 -13.30 -24.31 -7.75
CA ARG A 125 -12.84 -25.47 -8.54
C ARG A 125 -13.49 -26.78 -8.08
N VAL A 126 -13.54 -27.03 -6.78
CA VAL A 126 -14.00 -28.32 -6.21
C VAL A 126 -15.50 -28.55 -6.42
N ARG A 127 -16.31 -27.48 -6.46
CA ARG A 127 -17.77 -27.63 -6.49
C ARG A 127 -18.41 -27.67 -7.88
N ASP A 128 -17.63 -27.62 -8.98
CA ASP A 128 -18.10 -27.52 -10.38
C ASP A 128 -19.43 -26.76 -10.48
N ASN A 129 -19.48 -25.63 -9.77
CA ASN A 129 -20.70 -24.89 -9.56
C ASN A 129 -20.87 -24.06 -10.82
N LYS A 130 -21.38 -24.68 -11.88
CA LYS A 130 -21.54 -24.08 -13.23
C LYS A 130 -22.32 -22.75 -13.23
N ASN A 131 -23.00 -22.45 -12.12
CA ASN A 131 -23.71 -21.20 -11.87
C ASN A 131 -22.86 -20.07 -11.23
N VAL A 132 -21.58 -20.31 -10.92
CA VAL A 132 -20.67 -19.37 -10.23
C VAL A 132 -19.38 -19.16 -11.05
N ASN A 133 -19.49 -19.15 -12.37
CA ASN A 133 -18.41 -18.63 -13.22
C ASN A 133 -18.80 -17.22 -13.71
N PRO A 134 -18.37 -16.15 -13.03
CA PRO A 134 -18.74 -14.78 -13.39
C PRO A 134 -18.16 -14.31 -14.73
N GLY A 135 -17.37 -15.14 -15.44
CA GLY A 135 -16.72 -14.76 -16.70
C GLY A 135 -15.62 -13.69 -16.54
N ILE A 136 -15.29 -13.35 -15.30
CA ILE A 136 -14.32 -12.32 -14.91
C ILE A 136 -13.37 -12.91 -13.87
N ASP A 137 -12.09 -12.62 -14.02
CA ASP A 137 -11.09 -12.90 -12.99
C ASP A 137 -11.24 -11.91 -11.83
N LEU A 138 -11.54 -12.42 -10.64
CA LEU A 138 -11.91 -11.63 -9.47
C LEU A 138 -10.90 -11.86 -8.35
N THR A 139 -10.18 -10.79 -7.99
CA THR A 139 -9.33 -10.75 -6.80
C THR A 139 -9.93 -9.83 -5.74
N ILE A 140 -10.15 -10.33 -4.53
CA ILE A 140 -10.73 -9.56 -3.42
C ILE A 140 -9.70 -9.37 -2.31
N ASN A 141 -9.48 -8.12 -1.88
CA ASN A 141 -8.66 -7.79 -0.73
C ASN A 141 -9.49 -7.18 0.40
N VAL A 142 -9.52 -7.83 1.56
CA VAL A 142 -10.16 -7.30 2.77
C VAL A 142 -9.13 -6.53 3.59
N LEU A 143 -9.42 -5.26 3.88
CA LEU A 143 -8.48 -4.32 4.49
C LEU A 143 -8.98 -3.82 5.84
N THR A 144 -8.13 -3.85 6.87
CA THR A 144 -8.48 -3.42 8.23
C THR A 144 -8.61 -1.90 8.33
N THR A 145 -9.79 -1.43 8.74
CA THR A 145 -10.04 0.01 8.93
C THR A 145 -9.08 0.60 9.96
N GLY A 146 -8.47 1.75 9.64
CA GLY A 146 -7.53 2.46 10.53
C GLY A 146 -6.05 2.10 10.32
N PHE A 147 -5.73 0.97 9.69
CA PHE A 147 -4.36 0.67 9.25
C PHE A 147 -4.04 1.35 7.92
N TRP A 148 -4.98 1.28 6.99
CA TRP A 148 -4.86 1.83 5.64
C TRP A 148 -5.15 3.34 5.60
N PRO A 149 -4.60 4.08 4.61
CA PRO A 149 -4.98 5.47 4.38
C PRO A 149 -6.48 5.58 4.08
N THR A 150 -7.10 6.70 4.44
CA THR A 150 -8.51 6.94 4.09
C THR A 150 -8.64 7.14 2.60
N TYR A 151 -9.50 6.34 1.96
CA TYR A 151 -9.88 6.49 0.56
C TYR A 151 -11.25 7.15 0.49
N LYS A 152 -11.45 8.04 -0.48
CA LYS A 152 -12.77 8.60 -0.76
C LYS A 152 -13.60 7.54 -1.46
N SER A 153 -14.83 7.33 -0.99
CA SER A 153 -15.83 6.58 -1.75
C SER A 153 -16.28 7.44 -2.93
N PHE A 154 -16.49 6.79 -4.07
CA PHE A 154 -17.07 7.40 -5.25
C PHE A 154 -18.25 6.53 -5.67
N ASP A 155 -19.36 7.18 -6.03
CA ASP A 155 -20.47 6.50 -6.67
C ASP A 155 -20.07 6.23 -8.12
N LEU A 156 -19.86 4.95 -8.44
CA LEU A 156 -19.47 4.48 -9.77
C LEU A 156 -20.62 3.71 -10.38
N SER A 157 -20.93 3.99 -11.65
CA SER A 157 -21.80 3.14 -12.46
C SER A 157 -21.02 1.88 -12.84
N LEU A 158 -21.21 0.80 -12.07
CA LEU A 158 -20.56 -0.47 -12.34
C LEU A 158 -21.20 -1.15 -13.59
N PRO A 159 -20.40 -1.80 -14.44
CA PRO A 159 -20.92 -2.69 -15.48
C PRO A 159 -21.83 -3.78 -14.91
N ALA A 160 -22.75 -4.31 -15.72
CA ALA A 160 -23.74 -5.31 -15.29
C ALA A 160 -23.08 -6.57 -14.72
N GLU A 161 -21.92 -6.94 -15.25
CA GLU A 161 -21.12 -8.09 -14.84
C GLU A 161 -20.49 -7.92 -13.44
N MET A 162 -20.39 -6.67 -12.96
CA MET A 162 -19.87 -6.33 -11.63
C MET A 162 -20.99 -5.91 -10.66
N ALA A 163 -22.25 -5.91 -11.11
CA ALA A 163 -23.38 -5.56 -10.27
C ALA A 163 -23.67 -6.69 -9.26
N PRO A 164 -24.16 -6.36 -8.05
CA PRO A 164 -24.58 -7.37 -7.08
C PRO A 164 -25.61 -8.33 -7.68
N SER A 165 -25.52 -9.63 -7.36
CA SER A 165 -26.43 -10.66 -7.88
C SER A 165 -27.92 -10.41 -7.57
N GLU A 166 -28.21 -9.56 -6.59
CA GLU A 166 -29.57 -9.08 -6.25
C GLU A 166 -30.25 -8.32 -7.40
N TYR A 167 -29.48 -7.75 -8.35
CA TYR A 167 -30.04 -7.05 -9.52
C TYR A 167 -30.32 -7.97 -10.72
N LEU A 168 -29.87 -9.23 -10.68
CA LEU A 168 -30.02 -10.18 -11.80
C LEU A 168 -31.22 -11.13 -11.65
N THR A 169 -31.93 -11.09 -10.52
CA THR A 169 -33.11 -11.96 -10.27
C THR A 169 -34.45 -11.23 -10.43
N GLY A 170 -34.44 -9.98 -10.88
CA GLY A 170 -35.64 -9.21 -11.22
C GLY A 170 -35.95 -9.24 -12.71
N SER A 171 -36.47 -10.36 -13.22
CA SER A 171 -37.15 -10.47 -14.52
C SER A 171 -38.11 -11.66 -14.49
#